data_AF-A0A940C915-F1
#
_entry.id   AF-A0A940C915-F1
#
_cell.length_a   1.000
_cell.length_b   1.000
_cell.length_c   1.000
_cell.angle_alpha   90.00
_cell.angle_beta   90.00
_cell.angle_gamma   90.00
#
_symmetry.space_group_name_H-M   'P 1'
#
loop_
_entity.id
_entity.type
_entity.pdbx_description
1 polymer ?
#
loop_
_entity_poly.entity_id
_entity_poly.type
_entity_poly.pdbx_seq_one_letter_code
_entity_poly.pdbx_strand_id
1 'polypeptide(L)'
;MEITGKTQIMTCAGCTLRFCNQKSLDWTHLYEYEHNGSDMHDAGCGVFALVHAVEWMHGIRLDPDAVADVSVAVGGRGDDGTDRPAMLRGMMACGFAAQNGFRYDGDGLLNDRELLWRHMKAGGAALCNLRVGHIVALVDWREWDGRRELLAIDSVAESAHEKVRDSVRGVELGSEIAYPIRSAAGDTVGFGESYALFWVDAALPKDFNLLHKTEPVHK
;
A
#
# COMPACT_ATOMS: atom_id res chain seq x y z
N MET A 1 -20.89 0.59 2.10
CA MET A 1 -20.79 -0.39 3.21
C MET A 1 -19.61 0.07 4.04
N GLU A 2 -19.83 0.55 5.26
CA GLU A 2 -18.76 1.16 6.07
C GLU A 2 -17.76 0.10 6.57
N ILE A 3 -16.46 0.33 6.36
CA ILE A 3 -15.39 -0.57 6.87
C ILE A 3 -15.04 -0.19 8.30
N THR A 4 -15.28 -1.07 9.26
CA THR A 4 -14.93 -0.82 10.68
C THR A 4 -13.96 -1.84 11.28
N GLY A 5 -13.74 -3.00 10.63
CA GLY A 5 -12.82 -4.05 11.08
C GLY A 5 -11.44 -4.00 10.42
N LYS A 6 -10.52 -4.90 10.84
CA LYS A 6 -9.16 -5.05 10.27
C LYS A 6 -9.13 -5.11 8.75
N THR A 7 -10.03 -5.92 8.19
CA THR A 7 -10.03 -6.22 6.77
C THR A 7 -11.45 -6.31 6.23
N GLN A 8 -11.58 -6.11 4.93
CA GLN A 8 -12.83 -6.31 4.21
C GLN A 8 -12.52 -6.80 2.80
N ILE A 9 -13.32 -7.73 2.30
CA ILE A 9 -13.29 -8.08 0.87
C ILE A 9 -14.08 -7.02 0.11
N MET A 10 -13.45 -6.37 -0.85
CA MET A 10 -14.08 -5.43 -1.76
C MET A 10 -13.90 -5.89 -3.21
N THR A 11 -14.90 -5.60 -4.04
CA THR A 11 -14.85 -5.81 -5.48
C THR A 11 -14.99 -4.47 -6.16
N CYS A 12 -13.92 -4.00 -6.78
CA CYS A 12 -13.81 -2.70 -7.42
C CYS A 12 -12.84 -2.79 -8.61
N ALA A 13 -13.02 -1.94 -9.63
CA ALA A 13 -12.19 -1.95 -10.84
C ALA A 13 -12.00 -3.36 -11.48
N GLY A 14 -13.02 -4.21 -11.41
CA GLY A 14 -12.97 -5.57 -11.96
C GLY A 14 -12.14 -6.59 -11.15
N CYS A 15 -11.60 -6.19 -10.01
CA CYS A 15 -10.79 -7.04 -9.12
C CYS A 15 -11.49 -7.25 -7.77
N THR A 16 -11.28 -8.42 -7.16
CA THR A 16 -11.71 -8.69 -5.78
C THR A 16 -10.49 -8.80 -4.88
N LEU A 17 -10.36 -7.89 -3.93
CA LEU A 17 -9.20 -7.81 -3.03
C LEU A 17 -9.62 -7.70 -1.57
N ARG A 18 -8.73 -8.13 -0.66
CA ARG A 18 -8.86 -7.90 0.77
C ARG A 18 -8.20 -6.58 1.13
N PHE A 19 -9.03 -5.59 1.38
CA PHE A 19 -8.58 -4.33 1.93
C PHE A 19 -8.11 -4.54 3.38
N CYS A 20 -7.04 -3.85 3.73
CA CYS A 20 -6.48 -3.84 5.09
C CYS A 20 -6.67 -2.41 5.61
N ASN A 21 -7.60 -2.26 6.55
CA ASN A 21 -7.93 -0.98 7.17
C ASN A 21 -6.94 -0.71 8.28
N GLN A 22 -5.87 0.02 7.99
CA GLN A 22 -4.84 0.36 8.96
C GLN A 22 -5.43 1.13 10.14
N LYS A 23 -6.51 1.89 9.96
CA LYS A 23 -7.19 2.62 11.06
C LYS A 23 -7.96 1.71 12.03
N SER A 24 -8.01 0.39 11.83
CA SER A 24 -8.61 -0.54 12.78
C SER A 24 -7.71 -0.75 14.00
N LEU A 25 -8.27 -0.59 15.20
CA LEU A 25 -7.57 -0.87 16.47
C LEU A 25 -7.33 -2.36 16.73
N ASP A 26 -7.98 -3.22 15.95
CA ASP A 26 -7.81 -4.65 16.12
C ASP A 26 -6.39 -5.08 15.71
N TRP A 27 -5.67 -4.25 14.94
CA TRP A 27 -4.28 -4.46 14.52
C TRP A 27 -3.30 -4.37 15.70
N THR A 28 -3.26 -5.43 16.49
CA THR A 28 -2.42 -5.54 17.71
C THR A 28 -1.13 -6.32 17.49
N HIS A 29 -0.80 -6.72 16.26
CA HIS A 29 0.42 -7.48 16.00
C HIS A 29 1.63 -6.60 16.29
N LEU A 30 2.44 -7.04 17.25
CA LEU A 30 3.65 -6.36 17.65
C LEU A 30 4.79 -6.88 16.77
N TYR A 31 5.38 -6.00 15.98
CA TYR A 31 6.65 -6.24 15.33
C TYR A 31 7.68 -5.31 16.00
N GLU A 32 8.57 -5.90 16.79
CA GLU A 32 9.46 -5.13 17.66
C GLU A 32 10.70 -4.63 16.90
N TYR A 33 10.58 -3.47 16.25
CA TYR A 33 11.74 -2.72 15.74
C TYR A 33 12.13 -1.60 16.72
N GLU A 34 13.30 -1.73 17.33
CA GLU A 34 13.90 -0.74 18.24
C GLU A 34 13.04 -0.33 19.47
N HIS A 35 12.13 -1.20 19.94
CA HIS A 35 11.29 -0.96 21.13
C HIS A 35 10.45 0.34 21.08
N ASN A 36 10.10 0.83 19.89
CA ASN A 36 9.35 2.09 19.73
C ASN A 36 7.85 1.96 20.09
N GLY A 37 7.35 0.74 20.31
CA GLY A 37 5.95 0.45 20.64
C GLY A 37 4.97 0.61 19.47
N SER A 38 5.45 0.70 18.23
CA SER A 38 4.59 0.77 17.04
C SER A 38 3.98 -0.60 16.73
N ASP A 39 2.78 -0.56 16.14
CA ASP A 39 2.04 -1.73 15.68
C ASP A 39 1.56 -1.53 14.24
N MET A 40 0.79 -2.50 13.74
CA MET A 40 0.25 -2.44 12.39
C MET A 40 -0.79 -1.31 12.22
N HIS A 41 -1.43 -0.84 13.29
CA HIS A 41 -2.36 0.29 13.24
C HIS A 41 -1.63 1.61 12.93
N ASP A 42 -0.55 1.90 13.66
CA ASP A 42 0.09 3.21 13.56
C ASP A 42 1.17 3.30 12.48
N ALA A 43 1.79 2.17 12.10
CA ALA A 43 2.92 2.20 11.17
C ALA A 43 2.90 1.17 10.03
N GLY A 44 1.92 0.26 9.97
CA GLY A 44 1.88 -0.86 8.99
C GLY A 44 1.70 -0.51 7.49
N CYS A 45 1.77 0.77 7.09
CA CYS A 45 1.44 1.22 5.73
C CYS A 45 2.29 0.56 4.63
N GLY A 46 3.58 0.34 4.87
CA GLY A 46 4.47 -0.32 3.90
C GLY A 46 4.10 -1.78 3.66
N VAL A 47 3.78 -2.50 4.74
CA VAL A 47 3.33 -3.89 4.70
C VAL A 47 1.96 -3.99 4.01
N PHE A 48 1.00 -3.13 4.37
CA PHE A 48 -0.31 -3.13 3.74
C PHE A 48 -0.24 -2.82 2.24
N ALA A 49 0.58 -1.84 1.85
CA ALA A 49 0.79 -1.54 0.43
C ALA A 49 1.37 -2.75 -0.32
N LEU A 50 2.33 -3.48 0.27
CA LEU A 50 2.88 -4.69 -0.36
C LEU A 50 1.82 -5.80 -0.52
N VAL A 51 1.04 -6.09 0.53
CA VAL A 51 0.02 -7.16 0.42
C VAL A 51 -1.07 -6.79 -0.58
N HIS A 52 -1.48 -5.51 -0.65
CA HIS A 52 -2.44 -5.03 -1.64
C HIS A 52 -1.89 -5.14 -3.06
N ALA A 53 -0.63 -4.76 -3.28
CA ALA A 53 0.01 -4.89 -4.59
C ALA A 53 0.10 -6.36 -5.04
N VAL A 54 0.50 -7.28 -4.16
CA VAL A 54 0.58 -8.71 -4.49
C VAL A 54 -0.80 -9.30 -4.76
N GLU A 55 -1.80 -8.97 -3.94
CA GLU A 55 -3.17 -9.45 -4.17
C GLU A 55 -3.75 -8.89 -5.46
N TRP A 56 -3.47 -7.64 -5.81
CA TRP A 56 -3.88 -7.07 -7.09
C TRP A 56 -3.21 -7.77 -8.27
N MET A 57 -1.90 -8.00 -8.21
CA MET A 57 -1.16 -8.60 -9.31
C MET A 57 -1.57 -10.05 -9.57
N HIS A 58 -1.86 -10.83 -8.52
CA HIS A 58 -1.94 -12.30 -8.61
C HIS A 58 -3.18 -12.92 -7.96
N GLY A 59 -3.98 -12.15 -7.23
CA GLY A 59 -5.06 -12.69 -6.38
C GLY A 59 -4.53 -13.44 -5.15
N ILE A 60 -3.23 -13.36 -4.85
CA ILE A 60 -2.62 -14.01 -3.69
C ILE A 60 -2.85 -13.16 -2.44
N ARG A 61 -3.54 -13.72 -1.45
CA ARG A 61 -3.79 -13.08 -0.15
C ARG A 61 -2.67 -13.41 0.83
N LEU A 62 -1.76 -12.46 1.00
CA LEU A 62 -0.71 -12.56 2.02
C LEU A 62 -1.25 -12.18 3.40
N ASP A 63 -0.86 -12.90 4.44
CA ASP A 63 -1.13 -12.47 5.81
C ASP A 63 -0.25 -11.26 6.17
N PRO A 64 -0.81 -10.07 6.49
CA PRO A 64 -0.03 -8.87 6.78
C PRO A 64 0.88 -9.06 7.99
N ASP A 65 0.43 -9.79 9.01
CA ASP A 65 1.22 -10.02 10.23
C ASP A 65 2.44 -10.90 9.90
N ALA A 66 2.27 -11.94 9.08
CA ALA A 66 3.38 -12.76 8.59
C ALA A 66 4.34 -11.99 7.66
N VAL A 67 3.84 -11.03 6.87
CA VAL A 67 4.68 -10.17 6.02
C VAL A 67 5.50 -9.21 6.89
N ALA A 68 4.92 -8.68 7.96
CA ALA A 68 5.65 -7.87 8.95
C ALA A 68 6.76 -8.68 9.63
N ASP A 69 6.50 -9.93 10.01
CA ASP A 69 7.51 -10.82 10.59
C ASP A 69 8.66 -11.11 9.61
N VAL A 70 8.34 -11.39 8.35
CA VAL A 70 9.35 -11.57 7.29
C VAL A 70 10.16 -10.30 7.13
N SER A 71 9.51 -9.13 7.13
CA SER A 71 10.20 -7.86 7.02
C SER A 71 11.27 -7.69 8.11
N VAL A 72 10.90 -7.86 9.38
CA VAL A 72 11.85 -7.79 10.50
C VAL A 72 12.98 -8.80 10.34
N ALA A 73 12.65 -10.05 9.99
CA ALA A 73 13.62 -11.13 9.84
C ALA A 73 14.67 -10.86 8.75
N VAL A 74 14.35 -10.05 7.73
CA VAL A 74 15.25 -9.71 6.63
C VAL A 74 15.92 -8.34 6.78
N GLY A 75 15.83 -7.72 7.97
CA GLY A 75 16.46 -6.44 8.29
C GLY A 75 15.60 -5.22 7.97
N GLY A 76 14.32 -5.43 7.67
CA GLY A 76 13.30 -4.38 7.65
C GLY A 76 12.82 -4.01 9.05
N ARG A 77 11.85 -3.11 9.10
CA ARG A 77 11.29 -2.53 10.34
C ARG A 77 9.95 -3.15 10.76
N GLY A 78 9.34 -3.96 9.90
CA GLY A 78 7.96 -4.44 10.07
C GLY A 78 6.87 -3.40 9.79
N ASP A 79 7.22 -2.11 9.61
CA ASP A 79 6.33 -0.99 9.27
C ASP A 79 6.45 -0.51 7.79
N ASP A 80 7.38 -1.06 7.04
CA ASP A 80 8.57 -0.42 6.45
C ASP A 80 8.41 0.86 5.62
N GLY A 81 7.69 1.87 6.12
CA GLY A 81 7.57 3.16 5.46
C GLY A 81 8.90 3.89 5.17
N THR A 82 9.98 3.56 5.88
CA THR A 82 11.28 4.25 5.78
C THR A 82 12.39 3.43 5.11
N ASP A 83 12.38 2.09 5.21
CA ASP A 83 13.43 1.23 4.64
C ASP A 83 12.90 0.13 3.69
N ARG A 84 11.89 0.49 2.88
CA ARG A 84 11.37 -0.39 1.80
C ARG A 84 12.48 -1.02 0.95
N PRO A 85 13.56 -0.32 0.57
CA PRO A 85 14.61 -0.94 -0.23
C PRO A 85 15.31 -2.10 0.51
N ALA A 86 15.57 -1.99 1.82
CA ALA A 86 16.12 -3.11 2.58
C ALA A 86 15.11 -4.25 2.69
N MET A 87 13.86 -3.96 3.04
CA MET A 87 12.77 -4.95 3.10
C MET A 87 12.66 -5.75 1.80
N LEU A 88 12.52 -5.06 0.66
CA LEU A 88 12.32 -5.70 -0.64
C LEU A 88 13.55 -6.51 -1.07
N ARG A 89 14.78 -6.00 -0.84
CA ARG A 89 16.00 -6.75 -1.12
C ARG A 89 16.12 -8.00 -0.24
N GLY A 90 15.77 -7.87 1.04
CA GLY A 90 15.76 -8.97 1.99
C GLY A 90 14.75 -10.06 1.60
N MET A 91 13.54 -9.67 1.22
CA MET A 91 12.49 -10.58 0.72
C MET A 91 12.89 -11.28 -0.58
N MET A 92 13.65 -10.62 -1.47
CA MET A 92 14.25 -11.30 -2.62
C MET A 92 15.30 -12.32 -2.20
N ALA A 93 16.19 -11.95 -1.27
CA ALA A 93 17.30 -12.81 -0.84
C ALA A 93 16.82 -14.09 -0.12
N CYS A 94 15.74 -14.01 0.67
CA CYS A 94 15.16 -15.17 1.34
C CYS A 94 14.17 -15.97 0.46
N GLY A 95 13.90 -15.52 -0.77
CA GLY A 95 13.01 -16.18 -1.73
C GLY A 95 11.52 -15.86 -1.55
N PHE A 96 11.14 -15.06 -0.54
CA PHE A 96 9.76 -14.62 -0.33
C PHE A 96 9.19 -13.90 -1.56
N ALA A 97 9.99 -13.03 -2.19
CA ALA A 97 9.53 -12.28 -3.37
C ALA A 97 9.15 -13.20 -4.54
N ALA A 98 9.99 -14.19 -4.84
CA ALA A 98 9.75 -15.16 -5.91
C ALA A 98 8.53 -16.06 -5.62
N GLN A 99 8.33 -16.46 -4.37
CA GLN A 99 7.16 -17.25 -3.95
C GLN A 99 5.84 -16.48 -4.12
N ASN A 100 5.90 -15.16 -4.04
CA ASN A 100 4.73 -14.28 -4.10
C ASN A 100 4.65 -13.48 -5.40
N GLY A 101 5.44 -13.87 -6.41
CA GLY A 101 5.31 -13.36 -7.78
C GLY A 101 5.78 -11.92 -7.98
N PHE A 102 6.77 -11.45 -7.23
CA PHE A 102 7.35 -10.13 -7.47
C PHE A 102 8.87 -10.12 -7.41
N ARG A 103 9.46 -9.09 -8.02
CA ARG A 103 10.89 -8.79 -8.00
C ARG A 103 11.11 -7.28 -7.86
N TYR A 104 12.22 -6.88 -7.25
CA TYR A 104 12.60 -5.48 -7.05
C TYR A 104 14.05 -5.25 -7.49
N ASP A 105 14.29 -4.36 -8.46
CA ASP A 105 15.62 -4.22 -9.07
C ASP A 105 16.46 -3.10 -8.44
N GLY A 106 16.02 -2.54 -7.31
CA GLY A 106 16.62 -1.31 -6.78
C GLY A 106 16.16 -0.06 -7.52
N ASP A 107 15.15 -0.18 -8.37
CA ASP A 107 14.63 0.87 -9.24
C ASP A 107 13.47 1.65 -8.62
N GLY A 108 13.32 2.91 -9.06
CA GLY A 108 12.26 3.82 -8.65
C GLY A 108 12.64 4.90 -7.62
N LEU A 109 13.67 4.69 -6.79
CA LEU A 109 14.10 5.69 -5.77
C LEU A 109 14.58 7.02 -6.37
N LEU A 110 14.86 7.05 -7.68
CA LEU A 110 15.27 8.27 -8.40
C LEU A 110 14.10 9.14 -8.86
N ASN A 111 12.86 8.77 -8.54
CA ASN A 111 11.67 9.54 -8.94
C ASN A 111 11.53 9.74 -10.46
N ASP A 112 12.02 8.79 -11.26
CA ASP A 112 11.84 8.76 -12.71
C ASP A 112 10.38 8.39 -13.07
N ARG A 113 9.56 9.42 -13.27
CA ARG A 113 8.12 9.28 -13.54
C ARG A 113 7.84 8.64 -14.90
N GLU A 114 8.73 8.77 -15.87
CA GLU A 114 8.55 8.11 -17.16
C GLU A 114 8.82 6.61 -17.05
N LEU A 115 9.82 6.22 -16.25
CA LEU A 115 10.04 4.83 -15.90
C LEU A 115 8.84 4.25 -15.14
N LEU A 116 8.34 4.96 -14.10
CA LEU A 116 7.13 4.56 -13.38
C LEU A 116 5.96 4.35 -14.34
N TRP A 117 5.70 5.31 -15.23
CA TRP A 117 4.61 5.23 -16.19
C TRP A 117 4.72 3.99 -17.09
N ARG A 118 5.90 3.74 -17.68
CA ARG A 118 6.13 2.56 -18.52
C ARG A 118 5.98 1.26 -17.73
N HIS A 119 6.44 1.23 -16.48
CA HIS A 119 6.33 0.09 -15.59
C HIS A 119 4.87 -0.25 -15.27
N MET A 120 4.08 0.75 -14.89
CA MET A 120 2.65 0.57 -14.64
C MET A 120 1.93 0.08 -15.91
N LYS A 121 2.25 0.64 -17.10
CA LYS A 121 1.70 0.18 -18.39
C LYS A 121 2.05 -1.27 -18.73
N ALA A 122 3.15 -1.80 -18.21
CA ALA A 122 3.55 -3.19 -18.39
C ALA A 122 2.83 -4.16 -17.43
N GLY A 123 1.93 -3.66 -16.57
CA GLY A 123 1.21 -4.46 -15.58
C GLY A 123 1.98 -4.69 -14.27
N GLY A 124 3.03 -3.89 -14.03
CA GLY A 124 3.72 -3.84 -12.75
C GLY A 124 2.95 -3.05 -11.70
N ALA A 125 3.40 -3.15 -10.45
CA ALA A 125 2.92 -2.34 -9.33
C ALA A 125 4.06 -1.47 -8.77
N ALA A 126 3.75 -0.51 -7.91
CA ALA A 126 4.77 0.25 -7.19
C ALA A 126 4.33 0.58 -5.76
N LEU A 127 5.29 0.67 -4.84
CA LEU A 127 5.06 1.20 -3.50
C LEU A 127 5.57 2.63 -3.47
N CYS A 128 4.78 3.62 -3.07
CA CYS A 128 5.17 5.03 -3.17
C CYS A 128 4.65 5.90 -2.03
N ASN A 129 5.22 7.09 -1.93
CA ASN A 129 4.67 8.21 -1.16
C ASN A 129 3.79 9.06 -2.09
N LEU A 130 2.53 9.32 -1.72
CA LEU A 130 1.77 10.44 -2.32
C LEU A 130 2.10 11.77 -1.61
N ARG A 131 2.46 11.66 -0.34
CA ARG A 131 3.07 12.70 0.49
C ARG A 131 4.13 12.05 1.40
N VAL A 132 4.97 12.87 2.02
CA VAL A 132 5.91 12.37 3.03
C VAL A 132 5.15 11.76 4.20
N GLY A 133 5.60 10.58 4.63
CA GLY A 133 5.17 9.91 5.86
C GLY A 133 4.03 8.92 5.71
N HIS A 134 3.68 8.50 4.48
CA HIS A 134 2.70 7.44 4.28
C HIS A 134 2.90 6.71 2.95
N ILE A 135 2.93 5.37 2.99
CA ILE A 135 3.11 4.52 1.81
C ILE A 135 1.77 4.01 1.30
N VAL A 136 1.58 4.07 -0.02
CA VAL A 136 0.47 3.46 -0.74
C VAL A 136 0.97 2.52 -1.83
N ALA A 137 0.08 1.63 -2.30
CA ALA A 137 0.32 0.81 -3.48
C ALA A 137 -0.24 1.51 -4.72
N LEU A 138 0.54 1.63 -5.78
CA LEU A 138 0.07 1.95 -7.12
C LEU A 138 -0.10 0.63 -7.88
N VAL A 139 -1.29 0.40 -8.43
CA VAL A 139 -1.68 -0.93 -8.92
C VAL A 139 -2.21 -0.94 -10.33
N ASP A 140 -2.64 0.20 -10.86
CA ASP A 140 -3.16 0.31 -12.22
C ASP A 140 -2.87 1.69 -12.81
N TRP A 141 -3.15 1.85 -14.09
CA TRP A 141 -2.94 3.06 -14.86
C TRP A 141 -4.12 3.32 -15.80
N ARG A 142 -4.33 4.59 -16.13
CA ARG A 142 -5.22 4.96 -17.23
C ARG A 142 -4.77 6.25 -17.88
N GLU A 143 -5.14 6.40 -19.15
CA GLU A 143 -5.15 7.69 -19.82
C GLU A 143 -6.60 8.16 -19.88
N TRP A 144 -6.91 9.26 -19.20
CA TRP A 144 -8.26 9.82 -19.14
C TRP A 144 -8.20 11.31 -19.45
N ASP A 145 -8.96 11.74 -20.47
CA ASP A 145 -9.03 13.14 -20.87
C ASP A 145 -7.63 13.77 -21.12
N GLY A 146 -6.77 13.03 -21.83
CA GLY A 146 -5.40 13.44 -22.14
C GLY A 146 -4.41 13.45 -20.96
N ARG A 147 -4.84 12.99 -19.77
CA ARG A 147 -4.01 12.93 -18.56
C ARG A 147 -3.60 11.50 -18.24
N ARG A 148 -2.41 11.37 -17.66
CA ARG A 148 -1.88 10.11 -17.13
C ARG A 148 -2.26 9.99 -15.65
N GLU A 149 -2.96 8.93 -15.31
CA GLU A 149 -3.45 8.70 -13.95
C GLU A 149 -3.06 7.31 -13.49
N LEU A 150 -2.81 7.18 -12.19
CA LEU A 150 -2.43 5.93 -11.54
C LEU A 150 -3.44 5.62 -10.44
N LEU A 151 -3.85 4.35 -10.33
CA LEU A 151 -4.75 3.88 -9.29
C LEU A 151 -3.95 3.56 -8.04
N ALA A 152 -4.25 4.26 -6.95
CA ALA A 152 -3.70 4.00 -5.63
C ALA A 152 -4.66 3.12 -4.82
N ILE A 153 -4.11 2.16 -4.07
CA ILE A 153 -4.77 1.49 -2.94
C ILE A 153 -4.11 2.01 -1.65
N ASP A 154 -4.92 2.51 -0.73
CA ASP A 154 -4.46 3.11 0.51
C ASP A 154 -5.20 2.59 1.74
N SER A 155 -4.44 2.13 2.74
CA SER A 155 -4.94 1.54 3.98
C SER A 155 -5.44 2.55 5.02
N VAL A 156 -5.19 3.86 4.86
CA VAL A 156 -5.35 4.86 5.96
C VAL A 156 -6.44 5.90 5.75
N ALA A 157 -6.58 6.49 4.55
CA ALA A 157 -7.45 7.60 4.11
C ALA A 157 -6.72 8.80 3.44
N GLU A 158 -5.61 8.58 2.73
CA GLU A 158 -4.86 9.59 1.98
C GLU A 158 -5.71 10.36 0.96
N SER A 159 -6.75 9.75 0.39
CA SER A 159 -7.64 10.43 -0.55
C SER A 159 -8.31 11.67 0.06
N ALA A 160 -8.51 11.69 1.38
CA ALA A 160 -9.06 12.83 2.11
C ALA A 160 -7.99 13.79 2.67
N HIS A 161 -6.71 13.42 2.62
CA HIS A 161 -5.63 14.21 3.20
C HIS A 161 -5.41 15.51 2.42
N GLU A 162 -5.23 16.64 3.11
CA GLU A 162 -5.13 17.99 2.50
C GLU A 162 -4.05 18.11 1.40
N LYS A 163 -2.93 17.38 1.55
CA LYS A 163 -1.81 17.37 0.60
C LYS A 163 -2.04 16.50 -0.64
N VAL A 164 -3.07 15.66 -0.63
CA VAL A 164 -3.35 14.66 -1.68
C VAL A 164 -4.68 14.93 -2.35
N ARG A 165 -5.71 15.36 -1.61
CA ARG A 165 -7.10 15.51 -2.09
C ARG A 165 -7.25 16.27 -3.41
N ASP A 166 -6.47 17.33 -3.62
CA ASP A 166 -6.56 18.17 -4.84
C ASP A 166 -5.89 17.52 -6.07
N SER A 167 -5.10 16.47 -5.85
CA SER A 167 -4.48 15.63 -6.88
C SER A 167 -5.28 14.37 -7.19
N VAL A 168 -6.35 14.09 -6.44
CA VAL A 168 -7.29 13.00 -6.75
C VAL A 168 -8.10 13.37 -7.99
N ARG A 169 -8.18 12.44 -8.93
CA ARG A 169 -8.85 12.60 -10.24
C ARG A 169 -10.11 11.77 -10.40
N GLY A 170 -10.31 10.81 -9.50
CA GLY A 170 -11.48 9.96 -9.44
C GLY A 170 -11.34 8.95 -8.31
N VAL A 171 -12.43 8.26 -8.00
CA VAL A 171 -12.48 7.23 -6.95
C VAL A 171 -13.14 5.99 -7.52
N GLU A 172 -12.78 4.83 -6.97
CA GLU A 172 -13.47 3.58 -7.27
C GLU A 172 -14.63 3.39 -6.30
N LEU A 173 -15.85 3.40 -6.83
CA LEU A 173 -17.06 3.15 -6.04
C LEU A 173 -17.02 1.72 -5.47
N GLY A 174 -17.53 1.54 -4.25
CA GLY A 174 -17.42 0.28 -3.50
C GLY A 174 -16.11 0.13 -2.71
N SER A 175 -15.22 1.14 -2.75
CA SER A 175 -14.02 1.22 -1.92
C SER A 175 -14.16 2.22 -0.75
N GLU A 176 -15.40 2.58 -0.39
CA GLU A 176 -15.65 3.51 0.71
C GLU A 176 -15.15 2.94 2.04
N ILE A 177 -14.39 3.75 2.78
CA ILE A 177 -13.85 3.38 4.09
C ILE A 177 -14.33 4.38 5.13
N ALA A 178 -14.69 3.86 6.31
CA ALA A 178 -15.00 4.66 7.49
C ALA A 178 -13.88 4.47 8.51
N TYR A 179 -13.54 5.51 9.26
CA TYR A 179 -12.52 5.41 10.29
C TYR A 179 -12.81 6.31 11.48
N PRO A 180 -12.45 5.89 12.70
CA PRO A 180 -12.61 6.73 13.88
C PRO A 180 -11.67 7.95 13.82
N ILE A 181 -12.19 9.12 14.16
CA ILE A 181 -11.40 10.33 14.42
C ILE A 181 -11.06 10.34 15.90
N ARG A 182 -9.77 10.48 16.22
CA ARG A 182 -9.24 10.39 17.58
C ARG A 182 -8.84 11.75 18.13
N SER A 183 -9.11 11.97 19.42
CA SER A 183 -8.52 13.09 20.16
C SER A 183 -7.05 12.81 20.50
N ALA A 184 -6.32 13.82 20.97
CA ALA A 184 -4.97 13.64 21.50
C ALA A 184 -4.92 12.69 22.72
N ALA A 185 -6.05 12.47 23.41
CA ALA A 185 -6.15 11.54 24.53
C ALA A 185 -6.47 10.10 24.10
N GLY A 186 -6.68 9.84 22.80
CA GLY A 186 -6.99 8.51 22.26
C GLY A 186 -8.49 8.18 22.20
N ASP A 187 -9.37 9.08 22.64
CA ASP A 187 -10.82 8.87 22.56
C ASP A 187 -11.33 8.99 21.13
N THR A 188 -12.30 8.15 20.75
CA THR A 188 -13.06 8.36 19.50
C THR A 188 -13.98 9.56 19.68
N VAL A 189 -13.73 10.63 18.91
CA VAL A 189 -14.52 11.87 18.94
C VAL A 189 -15.39 12.07 17.71
N GLY A 190 -15.31 11.16 16.74
CA GLY A 190 -16.13 11.18 15.53
C GLY A 190 -15.72 10.09 14.55
N PHE A 191 -16.28 10.17 13.35
CA PHE A 191 -15.95 9.29 12.22
C PHE A 191 -15.69 10.12 10.97
N GLY A 192 -14.72 9.68 10.19
CA GLY A 192 -14.43 10.20 8.85
C GLY A 192 -14.72 9.14 7.80
N GLU A 193 -14.96 9.59 6.58
CA GLU A 193 -15.12 8.74 5.40
C GLU A 193 -14.08 9.10 4.34
N SER A 194 -13.64 8.11 3.56
CA SER A 194 -12.79 8.31 2.40
C SER A 194 -12.89 7.13 1.44
N TYR A 195 -12.03 7.08 0.42
CA TYR A 195 -11.95 5.96 -0.52
C TYR A 195 -10.59 5.28 -0.39
N ALA A 196 -10.59 3.95 -0.29
CA ALA A 196 -9.40 3.12 -0.31
C ALA A 196 -8.77 3.08 -1.70
N LEU A 197 -9.57 3.17 -2.77
CA LEU A 197 -9.09 3.16 -4.15
C LEU A 197 -9.42 4.46 -4.86
N PHE A 198 -8.39 5.13 -5.35
CA PHE A 198 -8.54 6.42 -6.02
C PHE A 198 -7.46 6.68 -7.06
N TRP A 199 -7.84 7.38 -8.11
CA TRP A 199 -6.97 7.78 -9.21
C TRP A 199 -6.25 9.07 -8.84
N VAL A 200 -4.94 9.09 -9.01
CA VAL A 200 -4.09 10.26 -8.81
C VAL A 200 -3.37 10.64 -10.09
N ASP A 201 -3.03 11.91 -10.20
CA ASP A 201 -2.14 12.41 -11.24
C ASP A 201 -0.79 11.66 -11.21
N ALA A 202 -0.32 11.14 -12.35
CA ALA A 202 0.95 10.41 -12.44
C ALA A 202 2.18 11.27 -12.05
N ALA A 203 2.03 12.59 -11.95
CA ALA A 203 3.07 13.47 -11.41
C ALA A 203 3.19 13.45 -9.88
N LEU A 204 2.14 13.01 -9.17
CA LEU A 204 2.06 13.06 -7.70
C LEU A 204 3.03 12.10 -7.00
N PRO A 205 3.14 10.81 -7.37
CA PRO A 205 3.96 9.85 -6.64
C PRO A 205 5.41 10.26 -6.50
N LYS A 206 5.97 9.97 -5.34
CA LYS A 206 7.37 10.20 -4.97
C LYS A 206 7.92 8.98 -4.24
N ASP A 207 9.24 8.89 -4.23
CA ASP A 207 10.06 7.85 -3.65
C ASP A 207 9.42 6.48 -3.88
N PHE A 208 9.29 6.07 -5.14
CA PHE A 208 8.62 4.81 -5.44
C PHE A 208 9.61 3.64 -5.55
N ASN A 209 9.15 2.44 -5.24
CA ASN A 209 9.87 1.20 -5.49
C ASN A 209 9.05 0.39 -6.50
N LEU A 210 9.66 -0.01 -7.60
CA LEU A 210 8.94 -0.73 -8.67
C LEU A 210 8.89 -2.23 -8.34
N LEU A 211 7.68 -2.77 -8.28
CA LEU A 211 7.44 -4.19 -8.13
C LEU A 211 7.21 -4.79 -9.52
N HIS A 212 8.20 -5.54 -10.00
CA HIS A 212 8.14 -6.26 -11.25
C HIS A 212 7.30 -7.52 -11.05
N LYS A 213 6.18 -7.62 -11.75
CA LYS A 213 5.34 -8.81 -11.73
C LYS A 213 6.11 -9.99 -12.32
N THR A 214 6.17 -11.09 -11.59
CA THR A 214 6.72 -12.37 -12.05
C THR A 214 5.75 -13.50 -11.73
N GLU A 215 5.89 -14.66 -12.35
CA GLU A 215 5.09 -15.83 -11.96
C GLU A 215 5.50 -16.31 -10.55
N PRO A 216 4.54 -16.56 -9.65
CA PRO A 216 4.81 -17.14 -8.33
C PRO A 216 5.43 -18.54 -8.45
N VAL A 217 6.50 -18.79 -7.69
CA VAL A 217 7.13 -20.12 -7.63
C VAL A 217 6.61 -20.88 -6.42
N HIS A 218 5.69 -21.82 -6.65
CA HIS A 218 5.27 -22.77 -5.62
C HIS A 218 6.33 -23.88 -5.48
N LYS A 219 6.87 -24.04 -4.27
CA LYS A 219 7.70 -25.20 -3.91
C LYS A 219 6.83 -26.35 -3.42
#